data_AF-A0A3D3XGG9-F1
#
_entry.id   AF-A0A3D3XGG9-F1
#
_cell.length_a   1.000
_cell.length_b   1.000
_cell.length_c   1.000
_cell.angle_alpha   90.00
_cell.angle_beta   90.00
_cell.angle_gamma   90.00
#
_symmetry.space_group_name_H-M   'P 1'
#
loop_
_entity.id
_entity.type
_entity.pdbx_description
1 polymer ?
#
loop_
_entity_poly.entity_id
_entity_poly.type
_entity_poly.pdbx_seq_one_letter_code
_entity_poly.pdbx_strand_id
1 'polypeptide(L)'
;MKLILISLLMASSLIHAQDKAPLVITLTSVDKNIHLDSWQISGSAVTPEKPDWSITKKTLHGGKQEGVDLITVDNGKLSFSVIPTRGMSLLNARMDDIYLGWDSPVKEVVHPQYIRLEDRGGLGWLEGFNEWMVRCGLEFAGHPGKSQFINNSGDKVEQDLTLHGKIQNIPA
;
A
#
# COMPACT_ATOMS: atom_id res chain seq x y z
N MET A 1 63.67 -20.93 -41.93
CA MET A 1 63.23 -19.95 -40.90
C MET A 1 62.03 -19.18 -41.41
N LYS A 2 60.82 -19.56 -40.99
CA LYS A 2 59.60 -18.77 -41.20
C LYS A 2 59.01 -18.51 -39.81
N LEU A 3 59.11 -17.26 -39.36
CA LEU A 3 58.36 -16.75 -38.23
C LEU A 3 56.88 -16.75 -38.60
N ILE A 4 56.03 -17.37 -37.79
CA ILE A 4 54.59 -17.12 -37.80
C ILE A 4 54.25 -16.55 -36.43
N LEU A 5 54.07 -15.23 -36.37
CA LEU A 5 53.49 -14.52 -35.24
C LEU A 5 52.05 -15.00 -35.08
N ILE A 6 51.74 -15.68 -33.98
CA ILE A 6 50.36 -15.90 -33.54
C ILE A 6 50.01 -14.70 -32.66
N SER A 7 49.21 -13.77 -33.18
CA SER A 7 48.71 -12.62 -32.43
C SER A 7 47.72 -13.10 -31.37
N LEU A 8 48.11 -12.96 -30.11
CA LEU A 8 47.24 -13.18 -28.95
C LEU A 8 46.27 -11.98 -28.85
N LEU A 9 45.11 -12.05 -29.50
CA LEU A 9 44.01 -11.12 -29.21
C LEU A 9 43.42 -11.52 -27.85
N MET A 10 43.87 -10.84 -26.79
CA MET A 10 43.14 -10.72 -25.53
C MET A 10 41.84 -9.98 -25.83
N ALA A 11 40.76 -10.70 -26.07
CA ALA A 11 39.42 -10.14 -26.04
C ALA A 11 39.10 -9.80 -24.58
N SER A 12 39.37 -8.54 -24.19
CA SER A 12 38.83 -7.96 -22.97
C SER A 12 37.31 -7.92 -23.11
N SER A 13 36.62 -8.94 -22.60
CA SER A 13 35.18 -8.89 -22.41
C SER A 13 34.89 -7.81 -21.37
N LEU A 14 34.49 -6.64 -21.86
CA LEU A 14 33.76 -5.66 -21.07
C LEU A 14 32.49 -6.37 -20.58
N ILE A 15 32.53 -6.86 -19.33
CA ILE A 15 31.33 -7.25 -18.59
C ILE A 15 30.53 -5.96 -18.45
N HIS A 16 29.63 -5.73 -19.40
CA HIS A 16 28.59 -4.74 -19.24
C HIS A 16 27.77 -5.21 -18.04
N ALA A 17 27.72 -4.40 -17.00
CA ALA A 17 26.77 -4.58 -15.92
C ALA A 17 25.39 -4.64 -16.57
N GLN A 18 24.83 -5.85 -16.66
CA GLN A 18 23.48 -6.03 -17.12
C GLN A 18 22.59 -5.43 -16.04
N ASP A 19 21.98 -4.28 -16.32
CA ASP A 19 20.97 -3.68 -15.45
C ASP A 19 19.88 -4.74 -15.24
N LYS A 20 19.92 -5.40 -14.07
CA LYS A 20 18.94 -6.42 -13.72
C LYS A 20 17.59 -5.73 -13.65
N ALA A 21 16.60 -6.23 -14.40
CA ALA A 21 15.24 -5.73 -14.31
C ALA A 21 14.75 -5.79 -12.85
N PRO A 22 13.94 -4.80 -12.39
CA PRO A 22 13.44 -4.79 -11.02
C PRO A 22 12.59 -6.03 -10.77
N LEU A 23 12.70 -6.60 -9.57
CA LEU A 23 11.82 -7.68 -9.12
C LEU A 23 10.41 -7.11 -8.95
N VAL A 24 9.44 -7.66 -9.69
CA VAL A 24 8.03 -7.28 -9.60
C VAL A 24 7.22 -8.47 -9.14
N ILE A 25 6.49 -8.30 -8.04
CA ILE A 25 5.60 -9.31 -7.48
C ILE A 25 4.17 -8.76 -7.45
N THR A 26 3.23 -9.49 -8.03
CA THR A 26 1.81 -9.15 -7.98
C THR A 26 1.16 -9.83 -6.78
N LEU A 27 0.79 -9.03 -5.76
CA LEU A 27 0.11 -9.52 -4.56
C LEU A 27 -1.42 -9.56 -4.71
N THR A 28 -1.96 -8.58 -5.42
CA THR A 28 -3.38 -8.43 -5.75
C THR A 28 -3.50 -7.90 -7.18
N SER A 29 -4.47 -8.41 -7.96
CA SER A 29 -4.79 -7.91 -9.30
C SER A 29 -6.21 -8.32 -9.69
N VAL A 30 -7.05 -7.33 -10.00
CA VAL A 30 -8.38 -7.56 -10.56
C VAL A 30 -8.28 -8.21 -11.93
N ASP A 31 -7.47 -7.66 -12.83
CA ASP A 31 -7.30 -8.13 -14.21
C ASP A 31 -6.85 -9.60 -14.30
N LYS A 32 -5.98 -10.02 -13.39
CA LYS A 32 -5.44 -11.39 -13.34
C LYS A 32 -6.19 -12.29 -12.36
N ASN A 33 -7.19 -11.76 -11.65
CA ASN A 33 -7.90 -12.45 -10.56
C ASN A 33 -6.93 -13.06 -9.52
N ILE A 34 -5.98 -12.26 -9.05
CA ILE A 34 -4.98 -12.66 -8.05
C ILE A 34 -5.31 -11.95 -6.73
N HIS A 35 -5.30 -12.71 -5.65
CA HIS A 35 -5.22 -12.23 -4.28
C HIS A 35 -4.45 -13.26 -3.46
N LEU A 36 -3.30 -12.89 -2.89
CA LEU A 36 -2.48 -13.79 -2.10
C LEU A 36 -2.73 -13.57 -0.61
N ASP A 37 -3.41 -14.46 0.10
CA ASP A 37 -3.72 -14.28 1.53
C ASP A 37 -2.48 -14.07 2.41
N SER A 38 -1.39 -14.74 2.07
CA SER A 38 -0.10 -14.57 2.75
C SER A 38 1.03 -14.60 1.73
N TRP A 39 2.04 -13.77 1.95
CA TRP A 39 3.23 -13.73 1.12
C TRP A 39 4.39 -13.10 1.90
N GLN A 40 5.62 -13.51 1.59
CA GLN A 40 6.81 -12.91 2.18
C GLN A 40 8.03 -13.00 1.27
N ILE A 41 8.95 -12.06 1.43
CA ILE A 41 10.29 -12.08 0.84
C ILE A 41 11.28 -11.38 1.76
N SER A 42 12.55 -11.74 1.65
CA SER A 42 13.64 -11.11 2.40
C SER A 42 14.85 -10.86 1.53
N GLY A 43 15.70 -9.93 1.97
CA GLY A 43 16.97 -9.63 1.31
C GLY A 43 17.87 -10.86 1.19
N SER A 44 17.84 -11.77 2.15
CA SER A 44 18.59 -13.03 2.07
C SER A 44 18.29 -13.86 0.80
N ALA A 45 17.09 -13.74 0.23
CA ALA A 45 16.69 -14.46 -0.99
C ALA A 45 16.98 -13.66 -2.28
N VAL A 46 17.11 -12.33 -2.21
CA VAL A 46 17.14 -11.45 -3.39
C VAL A 46 18.44 -10.65 -3.51
N THR A 47 18.92 -10.11 -2.39
CA THR A 47 20.13 -9.30 -2.26
C THR A 47 20.97 -9.85 -1.11
N PRO A 48 21.55 -11.06 -1.24
CA PRO A 48 22.28 -11.72 -0.14
C PRO A 48 23.45 -10.88 0.40
N GLU A 49 23.98 -9.94 -0.38
CA GLU A 49 24.99 -8.97 0.03
C GLU A 49 24.47 -7.86 0.96
N LYS A 50 23.16 -7.65 1.00
CA LYS A 50 22.43 -6.71 1.86
C LYS A 50 21.12 -7.36 2.33
N PRO A 51 21.20 -8.35 3.23
CA PRO A 51 20.07 -9.21 3.54
C PRO A 51 19.05 -8.58 4.48
N ASP A 52 19.38 -7.46 5.12
CA ASP A 52 18.68 -6.84 6.25
C ASP A 52 17.41 -6.08 5.82
N TRP A 53 16.53 -6.74 5.08
CA TRP A 53 15.20 -6.23 4.79
C TRP A 53 14.21 -7.39 4.58
N SER A 54 12.93 -7.12 4.81
CA SER A 54 11.84 -8.05 4.54
C SER A 54 10.57 -7.30 4.13
N ILE A 55 9.73 -8.00 3.37
CA ILE A 55 8.37 -7.56 3.05
C ILE A 55 7.45 -8.74 3.34
N THR A 56 6.37 -8.49 4.07
CA THR A 56 5.34 -9.49 4.38
C THR A 56 3.97 -8.96 4.03
N LYS A 57 3.09 -9.83 3.52
CA LYS A 57 1.64 -9.63 3.40
C LYS A 57 0.94 -10.67 4.26
N LYS A 58 -0.09 -10.26 4.97
CA LYS A 58 -1.03 -11.15 5.66
C LYS A 58 -2.45 -10.61 5.59
N THR A 59 -3.41 -11.51 5.43
CA THR A 59 -4.83 -11.26 5.73
C THR A 59 -5.04 -11.31 7.24
N LEU A 60 -5.73 -10.32 7.80
CA LEU A 60 -6.10 -10.21 9.21
C LEU A 60 -7.45 -10.90 9.46
N HIS A 61 -7.65 -11.35 10.69
CA HIS A 61 -8.81 -12.14 11.11
C HIS A 61 -9.39 -11.66 12.46
N GLY A 62 -10.67 -11.97 12.68
CA GLY A 62 -11.44 -11.66 13.88
C GLY A 62 -12.10 -10.28 13.86
N GLY A 63 -13.27 -10.16 14.49
CA GLY A 63 -13.96 -8.87 14.64
C GLY A 63 -14.27 -8.19 13.30
N LYS A 64 -14.21 -6.85 13.27
CA LYS A 64 -14.44 -6.08 12.04
C LYS A 64 -13.19 -5.95 11.16
N GLN A 65 -12.05 -6.54 11.52
CA GLN A 65 -10.85 -6.58 10.65
C GLN A 65 -10.78 -7.83 9.76
N GLU A 66 -11.76 -8.73 9.85
CA GLU A 66 -11.81 -9.94 9.04
C GLU A 66 -11.66 -9.62 7.55
N GLY A 67 -10.67 -10.26 6.91
CA GLY A 67 -10.37 -10.09 5.49
C GLY A 67 -9.50 -8.87 5.13
N VAL A 68 -9.00 -8.10 6.11
CA VAL A 68 -8.13 -6.95 5.83
C VAL A 68 -6.71 -7.39 5.52
N ASP A 69 -6.14 -6.90 4.43
CA ASP A 69 -4.74 -7.10 4.09
C ASP A 69 -3.83 -6.09 4.79
N LEU A 70 -2.72 -6.59 5.33
CA LEU A 70 -1.63 -5.78 5.87
C LEU A 70 -0.32 -6.15 5.19
N ILE A 71 0.34 -5.16 4.60
CA ILE A 71 1.70 -5.28 4.07
C ILE A 71 2.65 -4.58 5.04
N THR A 72 3.68 -5.27 5.51
CA THR A 72 4.75 -4.66 6.32
C THR A 72 6.05 -4.70 5.54
N VAL A 73 6.71 -3.55 5.45
CA VAL A 73 8.02 -3.36 4.83
C VAL A 73 8.99 -2.98 5.94
N ASP A 74 10.10 -3.70 6.02
CA ASP A 74 11.15 -3.46 7.00
C ASP A 74 12.50 -3.51 6.30
N ASN A 75 13.33 -2.47 6.44
CA ASN A 75 14.69 -2.45 5.88
C ASN A 75 15.79 -2.49 6.94
N GLY A 76 15.47 -2.98 8.15
CA GLY A 76 16.36 -3.03 9.29
C GLY A 76 16.47 -1.71 10.05
N LYS A 77 16.11 -0.58 9.42
CA LYS A 77 16.14 0.76 10.04
C LYS A 77 14.75 1.38 10.13
N LEU A 78 13.98 1.32 9.05
CA LEU A 78 12.63 1.81 8.93
C LEU A 78 11.71 0.62 8.69
N SER A 79 10.66 0.53 9.52
CA SER A 79 9.58 -0.43 9.39
C SER A 79 8.26 0.33 9.24
N PHE A 80 7.42 -0.03 8.28
CA PHE A 80 6.10 0.58 8.12
C PHE A 80 5.08 -0.41 7.60
N SER A 81 3.81 -0.16 7.92
CA SER A 81 2.70 -0.99 7.49
C SER A 81 1.72 -0.23 6.60
N VAL A 82 1.36 -0.84 5.48
CA VAL A 82 0.37 -0.36 4.50
C VAL A 82 -0.84 -1.27 4.53
N ILE A 83 -2.04 -0.71 4.36
CA ILE A 83 -3.29 -1.47 4.36
C ILE A 83 -3.95 -1.38 2.96
N PRO A 84 -3.73 -2.36 2.06
CA PRO A 84 -4.36 -2.35 0.74
C PRO A 84 -5.89 -2.29 0.77
N THR A 85 -6.50 -3.01 1.70
CA THR A 85 -7.96 -3.00 1.88
C THR A 85 -8.51 -1.63 2.31
N ARG A 86 -7.67 -0.74 2.84
CA ARG A 86 -8.03 0.61 3.27
C ARG A 86 -7.31 1.69 2.46
N GLY A 87 -7.42 1.62 1.12
CA GLY A 87 -6.93 2.66 0.22
C GLY A 87 -5.42 2.90 0.27
N MET A 88 -4.65 1.85 0.57
CA MET A 88 -3.20 1.91 0.75
C MET A 88 -2.76 2.89 1.86
N SER A 89 -3.55 3.02 2.92
CA SER A 89 -3.23 3.89 4.07
C SER A 89 -2.02 3.37 4.83
N LEU A 90 -1.23 4.27 5.43
CA LEU A 90 -0.13 3.90 6.31
C LEU A 90 -0.65 3.76 7.73
N LEU A 91 -0.70 2.54 8.24
CA LEU A 91 -1.14 2.28 9.60
C LEU A 91 -0.17 2.92 10.61
N ASN A 92 1.12 2.67 10.42
CA ASN A 92 2.19 3.20 11.26
C ASN A 92 3.54 3.14 10.53
N ALA A 93 4.53 3.83 11.09
CA ALA A 93 5.93 3.63 10.77
C ALA A 93 6.79 3.75 12.04
N ARG A 94 7.95 3.09 12.04
CA ARG A 94 8.93 3.12 13.13
C ARG A 94 10.34 3.21 12.57
N MET A 95 11.15 4.08 13.15
CA MET A 95 12.59 4.15 12.88
C MET A 95 13.31 4.48 14.18
N ASP A 96 14.16 3.55 14.63
CA ASP A 96 14.81 3.64 15.95
C ASP A 96 13.77 3.89 17.06
N ASP A 97 13.92 4.98 17.84
CA ASP A 97 12.99 5.39 18.91
C ASP A 97 11.80 6.22 18.42
N ILE A 98 11.73 6.52 17.11
CA ILE A 98 10.66 7.33 16.53
C ILE A 98 9.52 6.40 16.09
N TYR A 99 8.33 6.62 16.65
CA TYR A 99 7.09 6.01 16.22
C TYR A 99 6.17 7.04 15.59
N LEU A 100 5.71 6.74 14.37
CA LEU A 100 4.77 7.53 13.60
C LEU A 100 3.44 6.76 13.57
N GLY A 101 2.55 7.15 14.48
CA GLY A 101 1.25 6.54 14.71
C GLY A 101 0.62 7.13 15.97
N TRP A 102 -0.58 6.68 16.31
CA TRP A 102 -1.30 7.14 17.49
C TRP A 102 -2.21 6.04 18.04
N ASP A 103 -2.53 6.11 19.32
CA ASP A 103 -3.36 5.09 19.98
C ASP A 103 -4.86 5.46 19.88
N SER A 104 -5.48 5.08 18.76
CA SER A 104 -6.92 5.26 18.55
C SER A 104 -7.75 4.35 19.47
N PRO A 105 -8.96 4.76 19.89
CA PRO A 105 -9.92 3.84 20.50
C PRO A 105 -10.37 2.73 19.54
N VAL A 106 -10.25 2.92 18.22
CA VAL A 106 -10.53 1.88 17.21
C VAL A 106 -9.32 0.94 17.11
N LYS A 107 -9.39 -0.22 17.79
CA LYS A 107 -8.26 -1.17 17.90
C LYS A 107 -8.08 -2.08 16.68
N GLU A 108 -9.14 -2.29 15.91
CA GLU A 108 -9.13 -3.14 14.73
C GLU A 108 -8.81 -2.33 13.47
N VAL A 109 -8.08 -2.91 12.51
CA VAL A 109 -8.02 -2.33 11.15
C VAL A 109 -9.33 -2.70 10.45
N VAL A 110 -10.36 -1.87 10.59
CA VAL A 110 -11.73 -2.22 10.19
C VAL A 110 -11.81 -2.43 8.68
N HIS A 111 -12.41 -3.51 8.21
CA HIS A 111 -12.68 -3.72 6.79
C HIS A 111 -13.78 -2.73 6.32
N PRO A 112 -13.65 -2.06 5.16
CA PRO A 112 -14.65 -1.11 4.68
C PRO A 112 -16.08 -1.67 4.58
N GLN A 113 -16.22 -2.98 4.34
CA GLN A 113 -17.51 -3.68 4.36
C GLN A 113 -18.30 -3.51 5.68
N TYR A 114 -17.62 -3.23 6.79
CA TYR A 114 -18.22 -3.00 8.11
C TYR A 114 -18.31 -1.51 8.47
N ILE A 115 -18.09 -0.61 7.51
CA ILE A 115 -18.20 0.84 7.69
C ILE A 115 -19.31 1.36 6.79
N ARG A 116 -20.28 2.04 7.38
CA ARG A 116 -21.30 2.79 6.65
C ARG A 116 -20.98 4.28 6.75
N LEU A 117 -20.45 4.87 5.70
CA LEU A 117 -19.89 6.23 5.73
C LEU A 117 -20.95 7.30 6.05
N GLU A 118 -22.21 7.04 5.71
CA GLU A 118 -23.35 7.92 5.88
C GLU A 118 -23.82 8.00 7.34
N ASP A 119 -23.39 7.07 8.19
CA ASP A 119 -23.82 7.01 9.58
C ASP A 119 -23.41 8.26 10.37
N ARG A 120 -24.19 8.55 11.41
CA ARG A 120 -23.95 9.69 12.31
C ARG A 120 -23.88 11.04 11.55
N GLY A 121 -24.67 11.17 10.47
CA GLY A 121 -24.69 12.37 9.63
C GLY A 121 -23.43 12.53 8.78
N GLY A 122 -22.93 11.42 8.21
CA GLY A 122 -21.72 11.41 7.38
C GLY A 122 -20.41 11.24 8.16
N LEU A 123 -20.47 10.89 9.45
CA LEU A 123 -19.31 10.67 10.32
C LEU A 123 -18.93 9.19 10.47
N GLY A 124 -19.55 8.27 9.71
CA GLY A 124 -19.27 6.84 9.79
C GLY A 124 -17.81 6.45 9.54
N TRP A 125 -17.07 7.29 8.82
CA TRP A 125 -15.61 7.17 8.64
C TRP A 125 -14.84 7.02 9.96
N LEU A 126 -15.30 7.66 11.04
CA LEU A 126 -14.66 7.61 12.36
C LEU A 126 -14.68 6.20 12.98
N GLU A 127 -15.55 5.31 12.53
CA GLU A 127 -15.65 3.94 13.07
C GLU A 127 -14.49 3.02 12.65
N GLY A 128 -13.66 3.48 11.71
CA GLY A 128 -12.49 2.75 11.21
C GLY A 128 -11.17 3.53 11.28
N PHE A 129 -11.14 4.72 11.86
CA PHE A 129 -9.95 5.58 11.84
C PHE A 129 -8.94 5.23 12.94
N ASN A 130 -7.79 4.69 12.54
CA ASN A 130 -6.65 4.45 13.41
C ASN A 130 -5.29 4.53 12.71
N GLU A 131 -5.26 4.90 11.44
CA GLU A 131 -4.06 4.96 10.65
C GLU A 131 -3.26 6.25 10.91
N TRP A 132 -1.94 6.17 10.77
CA TRP A 132 -1.06 7.34 10.87
C TRP A 132 -1.25 8.31 9.70
N MET A 133 -1.34 7.79 8.47
CA MET A 133 -1.55 8.59 7.27
C MET A 133 -2.64 7.96 6.40
N VAL A 134 -3.65 8.77 6.13
CA VAL A 134 -4.81 8.43 5.31
C VAL A 134 -4.86 9.35 4.09
N ARG A 135 -5.37 8.82 2.98
CA ARG A 135 -5.76 9.65 1.84
C ARG A 135 -7.22 10.05 2.03
N CYS A 136 -7.46 11.34 2.29
CA CYS A 136 -8.81 11.91 2.31
C CYS A 136 -9.12 12.46 0.91
N GLY A 137 -10.13 11.94 0.22
CA GLY A 137 -10.35 12.27 -1.19
C GLY A 137 -10.85 11.13 -2.07
N LEU A 138 -10.60 11.17 -3.38
CA LEU A 138 -10.16 12.35 -4.16
C LEU A 138 -11.34 13.17 -4.71
N GLU A 139 -12.50 12.51 -4.86
CA GLU A 139 -13.75 13.13 -5.34
C GLU A 139 -14.15 14.33 -4.49
N PHE A 140 -13.99 14.23 -3.17
CA PHE A 140 -14.17 15.30 -2.21
C PHE A 140 -13.42 14.97 -0.91
N ALA A 141 -13.11 15.99 -0.12
CA ALA A 141 -12.53 15.84 1.21
C ALA A 141 -12.97 16.99 2.12
N GLY A 142 -13.00 16.73 3.42
CA GLY A 142 -13.41 17.69 4.45
C GLY A 142 -14.46 17.11 5.37
N HIS A 143 -15.07 17.98 6.18
CA HIS A 143 -16.21 17.63 7.03
C HIS A 143 -17.41 17.16 6.19
N PRO A 144 -18.29 16.31 6.76
CA PRO A 144 -19.53 15.97 6.09
C PRO A 144 -20.40 17.21 5.94
N GLY A 145 -21.22 17.23 4.89
CA GLY A 145 -22.09 18.35 4.60
C GLY A 145 -22.77 18.22 3.25
N LYS A 146 -23.62 19.19 2.94
CA LYS A 146 -24.35 19.21 1.67
C LYS A 146 -23.56 19.96 0.62
N SER A 147 -23.46 19.38 -0.58
CA SER A 147 -22.91 20.02 -1.76
C SER A 147 -23.96 20.16 -2.83
N GLN A 148 -23.85 21.21 -3.65
CA GLN A 148 -24.71 21.45 -4.80
C GLN A 148 -23.87 21.47 -6.08
N PHE A 149 -24.33 20.75 -7.10
CA PHE A 149 -23.69 20.73 -8.41
C PHE A 149 -24.73 20.60 -9.51
N ILE A 150 -24.30 20.84 -10.76
CA ILE A 150 -25.13 20.64 -11.94
C ILE A 150 -24.88 19.22 -12.45
N ASN A 151 -25.94 18.42 -12.59
CA ASN A 151 -25.83 17.07 -13.13
C ASN A 151 -25.66 17.10 -14.67
N ASN A 152 -25.48 15.92 -15.28
CA ASN A 152 -25.32 15.81 -16.74
C ASN A 152 -26.57 16.25 -17.55
N SER A 153 -27.72 16.42 -16.89
CA SER A 153 -28.96 16.91 -17.49
C SER A 153 -29.14 18.43 -17.38
N GLY A 154 -28.24 19.12 -16.68
CA GLY A 154 -28.31 20.57 -16.45
C GLY A 154 -29.08 20.96 -15.19
N ASP A 155 -29.59 20.00 -14.41
CA ASP A 155 -30.34 20.26 -13.19
C ASP A 155 -29.40 20.51 -12.00
N LYS A 156 -29.79 21.46 -11.13
CA LYS A 156 -29.14 21.63 -9.83
C LYS A 156 -29.55 20.48 -8.91
N VAL A 157 -28.58 19.71 -8.48
CA VAL A 157 -28.76 18.61 -7.53
C VAL A 157 -27.99 18.88 -6.25
N GLU A 158 -28.53 18.42 -5.13
CA GLU A 158 -27.90 18.46 -3.82
C GLU A 158 -27.49 17.03 -3.43
N GLN A 159 -26.29 16.88 -2.88
CA GLN A 159 -25.76 15.60 -2.41
C GLN A 159 -25.16 15.74 -1.02
N ASP A 160 -25.46 14.79 -0.16
CA ASP A 160 -24.78 14.63 1.12
C ASP A 160 -23.37 14.04 0.89
N LEU A 161 -22.36 14.78 1.32
CA LEU A 161 -20.96 14.37 1.32
C LEU A 161 -20.60 13.85 2.71
N THR A 162 -19.90 12.72 2.76
CA THR A 162 -19.41 12.10 3.99
C THR A 162 -18.06 12.69 4.43
N LEU A 163 -17.60 12.37 5.63
CA LEU A 163 -16.29 12.78 6.12
C LEU A 163 -15.18 12.20 5.22
N HIS A 164 -14.28 13.06 4.75
CA HIS A 164 -13.01 12.70 4.11
C HIS A 164 -13.09 11.89 2.81
N GLY A 165 -14.24 11.85 2.14
CA GLY A 165 -14.36 11.16 0.86
C GLY A 165 -14.44 9.64 1.02
N LYS A 166 -13.95 8.93 0.01
CA LYS A 166 -14.12 7.47 -0.09
C LYS A 166 -12.83 6.69 -0.23
N ILE A 167 -11.74 7.30 -0.73
CA ILE A 167 -10.55 6.55 -1.19
C ILE A 167 -9.92 5.67 -0.11
N GLN A 168 -9.88 6.10 1.16
CA GLN A 168 -9.40 5.27 2.27
C GLN A 168 -10.27 4.02 2.49
N ASN A 169 -11.55 4.04 2.16
CA ASN A 169 -12.46 2.91 2.35
C ASN A 169 -12.71 2.15 1.04
N ILE A 170 -11.79 2.24 0.07
CA ILE A 170 -11.82 1.49 -1.19
C ILE A 170 -10.60 0.54 -1.21
N PRO A 171 -10.80 -0.79 -1.33
CA PRO A 171 -9.70 -1.73 -1.53
C PRO A 171 -8.92 -1.47 -2.83
N ALA A 172 -7.60 -1.72 -2.80
CA ALA A 172 -6.67 -1.52 -3.91
C ALA A 172 -6.87 -2.48 -5.11
#